data_AF-A0A2N1AQX4-F1
#
_entry.id   AF-A0A2N1AQX4-F1
#
_cell.length_a   1.000
_cell.length_b   1.000
_cell.length_c   1.000
_cell.angle_alpha   90.00
_cell.angle_beta   90.00
_cell.angle_gamma   90.00
#
_symmetry.space_group_name_H-M   'P 1'
#
loop_
_entity.id
_entity.type
_entity.pdbx_description
1 polymer ?
#
loop_
_entity_poly.entity_id
_entity_poly.type
_entity_poly.pdbx_seq_one_letter_code
_entity_poly.pdbx_strand_id
1 'polypeptide(L)'
;MFTFMHPFQKIRRLEQEVADLRTQLDAATPSPSSRLLSLMKPSQSIGMLQARGADMLASLNNGLQEYADQLAGERATLTETFNLIAAAEHAIDTLDQRCHDPEYTEALPASPLVLAKTLHALSQLQVAFARNAGHAQALAVSTALETAHRQGLGSADSASQQSPGIAAIADDVHRLALNMQQLSHQLSLLMEQMNSQVRTHSQAVVKKRQADEDTAQKAQSAKHALHRLTDQTQHMHKVIHHSATAAFLHSAKLDHAVWKCRLYKQLLSANTDTPLEDHHQCRLGRWHQQGEGYQRYARTESYRALTAPHRRMHESGAEALKFARLGDRNGQLAALGVMEEASQQLALQLDNLMEHAIFEAPYSTSHHSPLAGSP
;
A
#
# COMPACT_ATOMS: atom_id res chain seq x y z
N MET A 1 -13.36 9.27 19.60
CA MET A 1 -12.55 8.09 19.22
C MET A 1 -12.68 7.10 20.36
N PHE A 2 -12.92 5.80 20.10
CA PHE A 2 -13.29 4.73 21.06
C PHE A 2 -14.78 4.46 21.29
N THR A 3 -15.47 3.94 20.26
CA THR A 3 -16.76 3.24 20.42
C THR A 3 -16.84 1.92 19.64
N PHE A 4 -15.73 1.43 19.09
CA PHE A 4 -15.69 0.25 18.20
C PHE A 4 -15.21 -1.07 18.86
N MET A 5 -14.82 -1.08 20.15
CA MET A 5 -14.32 -2.30 20.82
C MET A 5 -15.40 -3.20 21.43
N HIS A 6 -16.63 -2.72 21.55
CA HIS A 6 -17.72 -3.40 22.26
C HIS A 6 -18.30 -4.65 21.56
N PRO A 7 -18.36 -4.73 20.21
CA PRO A 7 -18.87 -5.92 19.51
C PRO A 7 -17.94 -7.11 19.64
N PHE A 8 -16.63 -6.92 19.44
CA PHE A 8 -15.63 -7.99 19.47
C PHE A 8 -15.49 -8.62 20.87
N GLN A 9 -15.54 -7.82 21.94
CA GLN A 9 -15.52 -8.35 23.30
C GLN A 9 -16.78 -9.17 23.62
N LYS A 10 -17.92 -8.79 23.05
CA LYS A 10 -19.18 -9.51 23.23
C LYS A 10 -19.21 -10.81 22.42
N ILE A 11 -18.69 -10.80 21.20
CA ILE A 11 -18.50 -12.01 20.38
C ILE A 11 -17.60 -13.00 21.10
N ARG A 12 -16.43 -12.56 21.58
CA ARG A 12 -15.49 -13.42 22.32
C ARG A 12 -16.10 -14.03 23.59
N ARG A 13 -16.92 -13.25 24.31
CA ARG A 13 -17.62 -13.73 25.50
C ARG A 13 -18.67 -14.78 25.16
N LEU A 14 -19.42 -14.58 24.07
CA LEU A 14 -20.42 -15.54 23.59
C LEU A 14 -19.77 -16.82 23.04
N GLU A 15 -18.63 -16.71 22.35
CA GLU A 15 -17.83 -17.86 21.90
C GLU A 15 -17.34 -18.69 23.09
N GLN A 16 -16.87 -18.03 24.15
CA GLN A 16 -16.45 -18.68 25.39
C GLN A 16 -17.63 -19.38 26.09
N GLU A 17 -18.80 -18.74 26.12
CA GLU A 17 -20.02 -19.30 26.73
C GLU A 17 -20.56 -20.49 25.93
N VAL A 18 -20.47 -20.46 24.60
CA VAL A 18 -20.81 -21.58 23.72
C VAL A 18 -19.83 -22.74 23.90
N ALA A 19 -18.53 -22.45 24.07
CA ALA A 19 -17.52 -23.47 24.36
C ALA A 19 -17.76 -24.13 25.73
N ASP A 20 -18.08 -23.35 26.76
CA ASP A 20 -18.42 -23.87 28.10
C ASP A 20 -19.70 -24.71 28.08
N LEU A 21 -20.74 -24.27 27.38
CA LEU A 21 -22.00 -25.02 27.25
C LEU A 21 -21.82 -26.32 26.46
N ARG A 22 -20.98 -26.34 25.41
CA ARG A 22 -20.61 -27.57 24.70
C ARG A 22 -19.86 -28.55 25.60
N THR A 23 -18.92 -28.05 26.40
CA THR A 23 -18.17 -28.85 27.38
C THR A 23 -19.09 -29.44 28.45
N GLN A 24 -20.09 -28.69 28.91
CA GLN A 24 -21.11 -29.18 29.84
C GLN A 24 -22.06 -30.21 29.21
N LEU A 25 -22.39 -30.08 27.92
CA LEU A 25 -23.21 -31.04 27.19
C LEU A 25 -22.47 -32.36 26.91
N ASP A 26 -21.17 -32.30 26.63
CA ASP A 26 -20.30 -33.47 26.48
C ASP A 26 -20.06 -34.19 27.82
N ALA A 27 -20.01 -33.43 28.93
CA ALA A 27 -19.99 -34.01 30.27
C ALA A 27 -21.33 -34.66 30.67
N ALA A 28 -22.44 -34.20 30.09
CA ALA A 28 -23.79 -34.67 30.38
C ALA A 28 -24.27 -35.83 29.49
N THR A 29 -23.63 -36.10 28.35
CA THR A 29 -23.88 -37.30 27.54
C THR A 29 -23.03 -38.45 28.07
N PRO A 30 -23.61 -39.42 28.81
CA PRO A 30 -22.83 -40.52 29.35
C PRO A 30 -22.23 -41.32 28.20
N SER A 31 -20.89 -41.35 28.17
CA SER A 31 -20.17 -42.30 27.34
C SER A 31 -20.70 -43.70 27.68
N PRO A 32 -21.12 -44.53 26.70
CA PRO A 32 -21.51 -45.90 27.01
C PRO A 32 -20.32 -46.56 27.71
N SER A 33 -20.52 -46.96 28.96
CA SER A 33 -19.47 -47.59 29.77
C SER A 33 -18.84 -48.74 28.96
N SER A 34 -17.53 -48.96 29.08
CA SER A 34 -16.81 -50.03 28.33
C SER A 34 -17.51 -51.39 28.46
N ARG A 35 -18.15 -51.61 29.63
CA ARG A 35 -19.00 -52.75 29.94
C ARG A 35 -20.21 -52.85 29.01
N LEU A 36 -20.90 -51.76 28.71
CA LEU A 36 -22.05 -51.70 27.79
C LEU A 36 -21.62 -51.95 26.34
N LEU A 37 -20.49 -51.37 25.90
CA LEU A 37 -19.91 -51.62 24.57
C LEU A 37 -19.50 -53.09 24.37
N SER A 38 -18.97 -53.74 25.41
CA SER A 38 -18.58 -55.15 25.37
C SER A 38 -19.75 -56.11 25.13
N LEU A 39 -20.96 -55.72 25.53
CA LEU A 39 -22.19 -56.53 25.42
C LEU A 39 -22.86 -56.42 24.05
N MET A 40 -22.49 -55.44 23.22
CA MET A 40 -23.06 -55.23 21.88
C MET A 40 -22.48 -56.24 20.88
N LYS A 41 -22.97 -56.27 19.62
CA LYS A 41 -22.26 -56.96 18.53
C LYS A 41 -21.01 -56.15 18.12
N PRO A 42 -19.93 -56.79 17.61
CA PRO A 42 -18.71 -56.08 17.21
C PRO A 42 -18.94 -54.90 16.26
N SER A 43 -19.80 -55.07 15.26
CA SER A 43 -20.18 -54.02 14.32
C SER A 43 -20.88 -52.83 14.98
N GLN A 44 -21.69 -53.07 16.02
CA GLN A 44 -22.41 -52.02 16.75
C GLN A 44 -21.49 -51.26 17.71
N SER A 45 -20.62 -51.98 18.45
CA SER A 45 -19.66 -51.35 19.36
C SER A 45 -18.63 -50.51 18.60
N ILE A 46 -18.15 -51.01 17.46
CA ILE A 46 -17.23 -50.27 16.58
C ILE A 46 -17.94 -49.08 15.93
N GLY A 47 -19.18 -49.26 15.45
CA GLY A 47 -19.97 -48.16 14.88
C GLY A 47 -20.22 -47.01 15.86
N MET A 48 -20.46 -47.30 17.14
CA MET A 48 -20.60 -46.28 18.19
C MET A 48 -19.30 -45.49 18.40
N LEU A 49 -18.15 -46.17 18.41
CA LEU A 49 -16.84 -45.50 18.56
C LEU A 49 -16.49 -44.68 17.32
N GLN A 50 -16.79 -45.20 16.12
CA GLN A 50 -16.62 -44.46 14.87
C GLN A 50 -17.52 -43.21 14.81
N ALA A 51 -18.75 -43.29 15.32
CA ALA A 51 -19.66 -42.13 15.40
C ALA A 51 -19.11 -41.03 16.30
N ARG A 52 -18.33 -41.38 17.34
CA ARG A 52 -17.58 -40.42 18.18
C ARG A 52 -16.51 -39.65 17.41
N GLY A 53 -15.98 -40.25 16.36
CA GLY A 53 -15.08 -39.59 15.42
C GLY A 53 -15.78 -38.60 14.47
N ALA A 54 -17.12 -38.59 14.42
CA ALA A 54 -17.88 -37.68 13.57
C ALA A 54 -17.75 -36.22 14.02
N ASP A 55 -17.54 -35.95 15.31
CA ASP A 55 -17.33 -34.59 15.84
C ASP A 55 -16.09 -33.93 15.24
N MET A 56 -15.02 -34.71 15.01
CA MET A 56 -13.82 -34.24 14.32
C MET A 56 -14.11 -33.86 12.85
N LEU A 57 -14.97 -34.63 12.17
CA LEU A 57 -15.37 -34.33 10.79
C LEU A 57 -16.28 -33.10 10.73
N ALA A 58 -17.17 -32.93 11.71
CA ALA A 58 -18.00 -31.74 11.84
C ALA A 58 -17.15 -30.49 12.12
N SER A 59 -16.18 -30.58 13.04
CA SER A 59 -15.18 -29.53 13.30
C SER A 59 -14.39 -29.20 12.03
N LEU A 60 -13.90 -30.20 11.30
CA LEU A 60 -13.20 -30.00 10.03
C LEU A 60 -14.08 -29.28 9.00
N ASN A 61 -15.34 -29.68 8.84
CA ASN A 61 -16.25 -29.09 7.88
C ASN A 61 -16.57 -27.63 8.21
N ASN A 62 -16.87 -27.34 9.48
CA ASN A 62 -17.14 -25.97 9.93
C ASN A 62 -15.90 -25.08 9.77
N GLY A 63 -14.72 -25.56 10.20
CA GLY A 63 -13.48 -24.82 10.05
C GLY A 63 -13.10 -24.57 8.59
N LEU A 64 -13.31 -25.55 7.70
CA LEU A 64 -13.11 -25.35 6.25
C LEU A 64 -14.08 -24.33 5.65
N GLN A 65 -15.32 -24.27 6.13
CA GLN A 65 -16.29 -23.29 5.67
C GLN A 65 -15.91 -21.88 6.13
N GLU A 66 -15.58 -21.69 7.41
CA GLU A 66 -15.10 -20.43 7.96
C GLU A 66 -13.83 -19.95 7.25
N TYR A 67 -12.89 -20.86 7.02
CA TYR A 67 -11.66 -20.58 6.27
C TYR A 67 -11.94 -20.18 4.81
N ALA A 68 -12.90 -20.83 4.14
CA ALA A 68 -13.30 -20.47 2.79
C ALA A 68 -13.95 -19.07 2.72
N ASP A 69 -14.79 -18.73 3.70
CA ASP A 69 -15.41 -17.41 3.81
C ASP A 69 -14.35 -16.32 4.07
N GLN A 70 -13.38 -16.59 4.95
CA GLN A 70 -12.26 -15.70 5.21
C GLN A 70 -11.40 -15.48 3.95
N LEU A 71 -11.02 -16.55 3.24
CA LEU A 71 -10.30 -16.47 1.96
C LEU A 71 -11.07 -15.68 0.89
N ALA A 72 -12.39 -15.86 0.82
CA ALA A 72 -13.23 -15.13 -0.11
C ALA A 72 -13.23 -13.62 0.21
N GLY A 73 -13.26 -13.25 1.49
CA GLY A 73 -13.10 -11.88 1.97
C GLY A 73 -11.73 -11.29 1.59
N GLU A 74 -10.65 -12.02 1.84
CA GLU A 74 -9.29 -11.57 1.52
C GLU A 74 -9.04 -11.44 0.01
N ARG A 75 -9.68 -12.27 -0.81
CA ARG A 75 -9.66 -12.13 -2.28
C ARG A 75 -10.31 -10.81 -2.74
N ALA A 76 -11.37 -10.36 -2.07
CA ALA A 76 -11.97 -9.06 -2.36
C ALA A 76 -10.99 -7.92 -2.03
N THR A 77 -10.30 -8.01 -0.89
CA THR A 77 -9.23 -7.08 -0.51
C THR A 77 -8.09 -7.05 -1.52
N LEU A 78 -7.64 -8.21 -2.02
CA LEU A 78 -6.66 -8.30 -3.12
C LEU A 78 -7.08 -7.53 -4.36
N THR A 79 -8.35 -7.66 -4.76
CA THR A 79 -8.88 -6.96 -5.92
C THR A 79 -8.79 -5.43 -5.74
N GLU A 80 -9.02 -4.94 -4.52
CA GLU A 80 -8.81 -3.52 -4.20
C GLU A 80 -7.33 -3.11 -4.26
N THR A 81 -6.41 -3.98 -3.83
CA THR A 81 -4.96 -3.70 -3.95
C THR A 81 -4.52 -3.52 -5.40
N PHE A 82 -5.02 -4.33 -6.33
CA PHE A 82 -4.72 -4.19 -7.76
C PHE A 82 -5.18 -2.84 -8.32
N ASN A 83 -6.36 -2.37 -7.90
CA ASN A 83 -6.85 -1.05 -8.31
C ASN A 83 -5.95 0.08 -7.79
N LEU A 84 -5.39 -0.07 -6.58
CA LEU A 84 -4.48 0.92 -6.00
C LEU A 84 -3.12 0.93 -6.69
N ILE A 85 -2.61 -0.23 -7.11
CA ILE A 85 -1.39 -0.34 -7.93
C ILE A 85 -1.59 0.39 -9.25
N ALA A 86 -2.68 0.10 -9.96
CA ALA A 86 -2.99 0.75 -11.24
C ALA A 86 -3.12 2.28 -11.09
N ALA A 87 -3.72 2.75 -10.00
CA ALA A 87 -3.82 4.18 -9.71
C ALA A 87 -2.45 4.82 -9.40
N ALA A 88 -1.57 4.10 -8.69
CA ALA A 88 -0.21 4.55 -8.39
C ALA A 88 0.66 4.61 -9.66
N GLU A 89 0.60 3.59 -10.50
CA GLU A 89 1.30 3.54 -11.80
C GLU A 89 0.87 4.70 -12.69
N HIS A 90 -0.44 4.92 -12.86
CA HIS A 90 -0.95 6.06 -13.65
C HIS A 90 -0.47 7.41 -13.08
N ALA A 91 -0.41 7.56 -11.76
CA ALA A 91 0.09 8.78 -11.13
C ALA A 91 1.58 8.99 -11.39
N ILE A 92 2.39 7.92 -11.35
CA ILE A 92 3.82 7.95 -11.66
C ILE A 92 4.06 8.28 -13.12
N ASP A 93 3.36 7.63 -14.06
CA ASP A 93 3.47 7.92 -15.50
C ASP A 93 3.14 9.38 -15.81
N THR A 94 2.11 9.92 -15.13
CA THR A 94 1.75 11.34 -15.27
C THR A 94 2.84 12.27 -14.76
N LEU A 95 3.56 11.89 -13.70
CA LEU A 95 4.69 12.66 -13.17
C LEU A 95 5.90 12.57 -14.09
N ASP A 96 6.20 11.39 -14.62
CA ASP A 96 7.32 11.16 -15.53
C ASP A 96 7.16 11.93 -16.85
N GLN A 97 5.95 11.91 -17.44
CA GLN A 97 5.61 12.72 -18.62
C GLN A 97 5.82 14.22 -18.37
N ARG A 98 5.48 14.72 -17.17
CA ARG A 98 5.66 16.14 -16.83
C ARG A 98 7.11 16.52 -16.56
N CYS A 99 7.92 15.62 -15.98
CA CYS A 99 9.35 15.85 -15.80
C CYS A 99 10.11 15.90 -17.14
N HIS A 100 9.61 15.19 -18.16
CA HIS A 100 10.18 15.20 -19.51
C HIS A 100 9.70 16.35 -20.39
N ASP A 101 8.77 17.19 -19.92
CA ASP A 101 8.21 18.29 -20.71
C ASP A 101 9.24 19.45 -20.81
N PRO A 102 9.77 19.76 -22.01
CA PRO A 102 10.86 20.72 -22.17
C PRO A 102 10.48 22.17 -21.81
N GLU A 103 9.18 22.52 -21.76
CA GLU A 103 8.71 23.82 -21.24
C GLU A 103 8.95 23.97 -19.72
N TYR A 104 9.12 22.87 -18.99
CA TYR A 104 9.31 22.88 -17.55
C TYR A 104 10.75 23.23 -17.13
N THR A 105 11.73 22.89 -17.98
CA THR A 105 13.16 22.94 -17.66
C THR A 105 13.77 24.34 -17.77
N GLU A 106 13.10 25.30 -18.40
CA GLU A 106 13.58 26.69 -18.41
C GLU A 106 13.37 27.33 -17.03
N ALA A 107 14.48 27.54 -16.32
CA ALA A 107 14.54 28.39 -15.14
C ALA A 107 14.25 29.83 -15.58
N LEU A 108 13.03 30.31 -15.34
CA LEU A 108 12.69 31.72 -15.58
C LEU A 108 13.48 32.61 -14.60
N PRO A 109 14.39 33.48 -15.07
CA PRO A 109 15.07 34.41 -14.19
C PRO A 109 14.19 35.64 -13.92
N ALA A 110 14.20 36.08 -12.67
CA ALA A 110 13.71 37.36 -12.14
C ALA A 110 12.19 37.61 -12.08
N SER A 111 11.79 38.21 -10.96
CA SER A 111 10.40 38.52 -10.61
C SER A 111 9.81 39.57 -11.58
N PRO A 112 8.74 39.25 -12.34
CA PRO A 112 8.13 40.16 -13.31
C PRO A 112 7.67 41.50 -12.71
N LEU A 113 7.45 41.53 -11.39
CA LEU A 113 7.05 42.72 -10.64
C LEU A 113 8.14 43.80 -10.59
N VAL A 114 9.43 43.40 -10.53
CA VAL A 114 10.56 44.33 -10.51
C VAL A 114 10.71 44.99 -11.89
N LEU A 115 10.55 44.19 -12.95
CA LEU A 115 10.59 44.65 -14.34
C LEU A 115 9.47 45.66 -14.66
N ALA A 116 8.26 45.44 -14.15
CA ALA A 116 7.14 46.36 -14.35
C ALA A 116 7.39 47.74 -13.72
N LYS A 117 7.97 47.79 -12.51
CA LYS A 117 8.33 49.06 -11.84
C LYS A 117 9.42 49.82 -12.60
N THR A 118 10.46 49.12 -13.06
CA THR A 118 11.52 49.74 -13.88
C THR A 118 10.98 50.25 -15.20
N LEU A 119 10.01 49.54 -15.80
CA LEU A 119 9.37 49.98 -17.04
C LEU A 119 8.57 51.27 -16.86
N HIS A 120 7.82 51.37 -15.76
CA HIS A 120 7.06 52.57 -15.44
C HIS A 120 7.96 53.79 -15.24
N ALA A 121 9.11 53.62 -14.57
CA ALA A 121 10.09 54.68 -14.39
C ALA A 121 10.72 55.14 -15.72
N LEU A 122 11.03 54.20 -16.62
CA LEU A 122 11.53 54.49 -17.96
C LEU A 122 10.51 55.22 -18.83
N SER A 123 9.22 54.86 -18.73
CA SER A 123 8.12 55.58 -19.38
C SER A 123 8.02 57.04 -18.89
N GLN A 124 8.19 57.29 -17.60
CA GLN A 124 8.20 58.66 -17.07
C GLN A 124 9.41 59.46 -17.59
N LEU A 125 10.59 58.84 -17.66
CA LEU A 125 11.79 59.45 -18.25
C LEU A 125 11.60 59.78 -19.72
N GLN A 126 10.95 58.90 -20.48
CA GLN A 126 10.64 59.12 -21.90
C GLN A 126 9.73 60.35 -22.08
N VAL A 127 8.67 60.50 -21.28
CA VAL A 127 7.76 61.66 -21.34
C VAL A 127 8.50 62.97 -21.02
N ALA A 128 9.40 62.95 -20.03
CA ALA A 128 10.24 64.09 -19.70
C ALA A 128 11.21 64.44 -20.84
N PHE A 129 11.79 63.43 -21.49
CA PHE A 129 12.70 63.61 -22.63
C PHE A 129 11.98 64.22 -23.84
N ALA A 130 10.77 63.75 -24.16
CA ALA A 130 9.94 64.32 -25.23
C ALA A 130 9.56 65.78 -24.96
N ARG A 131 9.23 66.13 -23.69
CA ARG A 131 8.99 67.53 -23.29
C ARG A 131 10.23 68.41 -23.48
N ASN A 132 11.40 67.93 -23.05
CA ASN A 132 12.65 68.68 -23.19
C ASN A 132 13.01 68.91 -24.66
N ALA A 133 12.77 67.93 -25.52
CA ALA A 133 12.93 68.09 -26.96
C ALA A 133 12.00 69.18 -27.53
N GLY A 134 10.74 69.23 -27.08
CA GLY A 134 9.79 70.29 -27.44
C GLY A 134 10.21 71.68 -26.97
N HIS A 135 10.77 71.79 -25.76
CA HIS A 135 11.32 73.05 -25.26
C HIS A 135 12.57 73.50 -26.05
N ALA A 136 13.49 72.58 -26.34
CA ALA A 136 14.66 72.88 -27.17
C ALA A 136 14.25 73.37 -28.57
N GLN A 137 13.23 72.73 -29.17
CA GLN A 137 12.66 73.16 -30.45
C GLN A 137 12.11 74.59 -30.37
N ALA A 138 11.32 74.91 -29.32
CA ALA A 138 10.76 76.24 -29.13
C ALA A 138 11.83 77.31 -28.91
N LEU A 139 12.88 76.99 -28.14
CA LEU A 139 14.03 77.86 -27.93
C LEU A 139 14.81 78.12 -29.22
N ALA A 140 15.05 77.08 -30.03
CA ALA A 140 15.71 77.22 -31.33
C ALA A 140 14.91 78.16 -32.25
N VAL A 141 13.58 77.97 -32.34
CA VAL A 141 12.70 78.83 -33.15
C VAL A 141 12.67 80.25 -32.63
N SER A 142 12.54 80.45 -31.31
CA SER A 142 12.55 81.78 -30.71
C SER A 142 13.87 82.50 -30.95
N THR A 143 14.99 81.78 -30.85
CA THR A 143 16.33 82.34 -31.10
C THR A 143 16.51 82.68 -32.57
N ALA A 144 16.06 81.81 -33.48
CA ALA A 144 16.09 82.06 -34.92
C ALA A 144 15.23 83.28 -35.31
N LEU A 145 14.02 83.40 -34.74
CA LEU A 145 13.12 84.53 -34.96
C LEU A 145 13.72 85.83 -34.43
N GLU A 146 14.32 85.81 -33.24
CA GLU A 146 15.02 86.96 -32.64
C GLU A 146 16.22 87.39 -33.50
N THR A 147 17.01 86.43 -34.03
CA THR A 147 18.12 86.73 -34.95
C THR A 147 17.64 87.31 -36.27
N ALA A 148 16.55 86.79 -36.85
CA ALA A 148 15.96 87.31 -38.07
C ALA A 148 15.36 88.71 -37.87
N HIS A 149 14.71 88.94 -36.71
CA HIS A 149 14.16 90.23 -36.33
C HIS A 149 15.25 91.29 -36.15
N ARG A 150 16.37 90.94 -35.50
CA ARG A 150 17.54 91.82 -35.39
C ARG A 150 18.23 92.10 -36.73
N GLN A 151 18.25 91.14 -37.64
CA GLN A 151 18.75 91.35 -39.01
C GLN A 151 17.82 92.25 -39.83
N GLY A 152 16.50 92.18 -39.63
CA GLY A 152 15.51 92.99 -40.36
C GLY A 152 15.34 94.43 -39.84
N LEU A 153 15.74 94.72 -38.60
CA LEU A 153 15.67 96.06 -37.98
C LEU A 153 17.00 96.83 -38.00
N GLY A 154 18.06 96.24 -38.54
CA GLY A 154 19.34 96.90 -38.75
C GLY A 154 19.28 97.92 -39.88
N SER A 155 18.99 99.17 -39.53
CA SER A 155 19.28 100.33 -40.38
C SER A 155 20.77 100.36 -40.78
N ALA A 156 21.02 100.88 -41.98
CA ALA A 156 22.27 100.83 -42.74
C ALA A 156 23.48 101.58 -42.16
N ASP A 157 23.55 101.85 -40.85
CA ASP A 157 24.69 102.53 -40.24
C ASP A 157 24.86 102.11 -38.78
N SER A 158 25.59 101.02 -38.55
CA SER A 158 26.61 100.94 -37.48
C SER A 158 27.26 99.56 -37.42
N ALA A 159 28.59 99.59 -37.34
CA ALA A 159 29.48 98.46 -37.20
C ALA A 159 29.35 97.76 -35.84
N SER A 160 28.25 97.04 -35.60
CA SER A 160 28.19 96.00 -34.58
C SER A 160 28.16 94.63 -35.27
N GLN A 161 29.32 93.99 -35.37
CA GLN A 161 29.42 92.57 -35.69
C GLN A 161 28.62 91.76 -34.65
N GLN A 162 27.36 91.45 -34.96
CA GLN A 162 26.61 90.44 -34.21
C GLN A 162 26.87 89.07 -34.83
N SER A 163 27.27 88.13 -33.95
CA SER A 163 28.05 86.97 -34.34
C SER A 163 27.26 85.96 -35.19
N PRO A 164 27.87 85.38 -36.24
CA PRO A 164 27.36 84.17 -36.92
C PRO A 164 27.09 83.01 -35.94
N GLY A 165 27.66 83.07 -34.73
CA GLY A 165 27.50 82.09 -33.68
C GLY A 165 26.06 81.93 -33.16
N ILE A 166 25.23 82.97 -33.09
CA ILE A 166 23.87 82.83 -32.50
C ILE A 166 22.93 82.08 -33.44
N ALA A 167 23.01 82.32 -34.74
CA ALA A 167 22.27 81.55 -35.75
C ALA A 167 22.76 80.10 -35.79
N ALA A 168 24.07 79.87 -35.71
CA ALA A 168 24.65 78.52 -35.61
C ALA A 168 24.19 77.78 -34.34
N ILE A 169 24.13 78.47 -33.19
CA ILE A 169 23.60 77.93 -31.93
C ILE A 169 22.12 77.56 -32.07
N ALA A 170 21.30 78.39 -32.72
CA ALA A 170 19.89 78.07 -32.96
C ALA A 170 19.74 76.80 -33.83
N ASP A 171 20.57 76.66 -34.86
CA ASP A 171 20.62 75.49 -35.75
C ASP A 171 21.09 74.22 -35.03
N ASP A 172 22.09 74.35 -34.14
CA ASP A 172 22.58 73.26 -33.29
C ASP A 172 21.54 72.81 -32.25
N VAL A 173 20.83 73.76 -31.61
CA VAL A 173 19.73 73.47 -30.68
C VAL A 173 18.56 72.80 -31.40
N HIS A 174 18.27 73.21 -32.64
CA HIS A 174 17.26 72.58 -33.49
C HIS A 174 17.64 71.13 -33.85
N ARG A 175 18.89 70.89 -34.27
CA ARG A 175 19.40 69.52 -34.52
C ARG A 175 19.36 68.66 -33.27
N LEU A 176 19.72 69.21 -32.12
CA LEU A 176 19.63 68.50 -30.83
C LEU A 176 18.19 68.12 -30.50
N ALA A 177 17.23 69.03 -30.70
CA ALA A 177 15.80 68.77 -30.49
C ALA A 177 15.29 67.65 -31.41
N LEU A 178 15.65 67.65 -32.69
CA LEU A 178 15.31 66.60 -33.65
C LEU A 178 15.91 65.25 -33.26
N ASN A 179 17.19 65.21 -32.88
CA ASN A 179 17.84 63.99 -32.38
C ASN A 179 17.15 63.47 -31.11
N MET A 180 16.79 64.36 -30.18
CA MET A 180 16.07 63.98 -28.96
C MET A 180 14.69 63.39 -29.27
N GLN A 181 13.96 63.93 -30.25
CA GLN A 181 12.68 63.37 -30.70
C GLN A 181 12.85 61.97 -31.33
N GLN A 182 13.88 61.77 -32.15
CA GLN A 182 14.18 60.44 -32.74
C GLN A 182 14.52 59.40 -31.66
N LEU A 183 15.41 59.74 -30.73
CA LEU A 183 15.75 58.89 -29.58
C LEU A 183 14.53 58.58 -28.71
N SER A 184 13.68 59.58 -28.47
CA SER A 184 12.43 59.39 -27.73
C SER A 184 11.49 58.42 -28.44
N HIS A 185 11.42 58.46 -29.78
CA HIS A 185 10.57 57.55 -30.54
C HIS A 185 11.11 56.11 -30.51
N GLN A 186 12.42 55.92 -30.66
CA GLN A 186 13.06 54.61 -30.51
C GLN A 186 12.85 54.02 -29.11
N LEU A 187 12.93 54.85 -28.07
CA LEU A 187 12.66 54.45 -26.69
C LEU A 187 11.21 54.00 -26.51
N SER A 188 10.24 54.65 -27.17
CA SER A 188 8.83 54.21 -27.15
C SER A 188 8.66 52.79 -27.70
N LEU A 189 9.28 52.50 -28.85
CA LEU A 189 9.18 51.18 -29.50
C LEU A 189 9.78 50.08 -28.62
N LEU A 190 10.96 50.34 -28.03
CA LEU A 190 11.60 49.43 -27.08
C LEU A 190 10.74 49.22 -25.81
N MET A 191 10.14 50.29 -25.27
CA MET A 191 9.22 50.20 -24.13
C MET A 191 8.02 49.31 -24.45
N GLU A 192 7.44 49.44 -25.65
CA GLU A 192 6.27 48.68 -26.07
C GLU A 192 6.60 47.20 -26.28
N GLN A 193 7.74 46.90 -26.93
CA GLN A 193 8.27 45.53 -27.01
C GLN A 193 8.53 44.93 -25.62
N MET A 194 9.16 45.68 -24.73
CA MET A 194 9.50 45.20 -23.38
C MET A 194 8.24 45.00 -22.52
N ASN A 195 7.23 45.86 -22.64
CA ASN A 195 5.90 45.68 -22.02
C ASN A 195 5.24 44.38 -22.49
N SER A 196 5.26 44.13 -23.81
CA SER A 196 4.72 42.90 -24.39
C SER A 196 5.46 41.66 -23.86
N GLN A 197 6.80 41.70 -23.83
CA GLN A 197 7.62 40.62 -23.27
C GLN A 197 7.33 40.38 -21.79
N VAL A 198 7.23 41.44 -20.96
CA VAL A 198 6.89 41.33 -19.53
C VAL A 198 5.51 40.71 -19.34
N ARG A 199 4.52 41.06 -20.16
CA ARG A 199 3.17 40.51 -20.08
C ARG A 199 3.15 39.02 -20.41
N THR A 200 3.80 38.62 -21.51
CA THR A 200 3.92 37.21 -21.92
C THR A 200 4.66 36.40 -20.87
N HIS A 201 5.76 36.95 -20.35
CA HIS A 201 6.55 36.31 -19.29
C HIS A 201 5.74 36.15 -18.00
N SER A 202 4.99 37.18 -17.58
CA SER A 202 4.14 37.10 -16.40
C SER A 202 3.05 36.03 -16.55
N GLN A 203 2.48 35.87 -17.74
CA GLN A 203 1.51 34.81 -18.02
C GLN A 203 2.16 33.42 -17.96
N ALA A 204 3.38 33.28 -18.49
CA ALA A 204 4.15 32.04 -18.40
C ALA A 204 4.47 31.66 -16.95
N VAL A 205 4.88 32.62 -16.11
CA VAL A 205 5.14 32.40 -14.67
C VAL A 205 3.89 31.88 -13.95
N VAL A 206 2.73 32.48 -14.21
CA VAL A 206 1.47 32.04 -13.57
C VAL A 206 1.10 30.61 -14.00
N LYS A 207 1.19 30.30 -15.29
CA LYS A 207 0.96 28.95 -15.80
C LYS A 207 1.92 27.93 -15.20
N LYS A 208 3.21 28.27 -15.10
CA LYS A 208 4.24 27.41 -14.49
C LYS A 208 3.93 27.11 -13.02
N ARG A 209 3.59 28.14 -12.24
CA ARG A 209 3.21 27.93 -10.83
C ARG A 209 2.01 27.01 -10.67
N GLN A 210 0.99 27.17 -11.53
CA GLN A 210 -0.19 26.31 -11.46
C GLN A 210 0.15 24.86 -11.85
N ALA A 211 1.06 24.67 -12.81
CA ALA A 211 1.58 23.34 -13.14
C ALA A 211 2.43 22.74 -12.01
N ASP A 212 3.24 23.55 -11.31
CA ASP A 212 4.01 23.16 -10.11
C ASP A 212 3.08 22.68 -8.98
N GLU A 213 2.03 23.44 -8.68
CA GLU A 213 1.04 23.09 -7.67
C GLU A 213 0.31 21.77 -8.01
N ASP A 214 -0.16 21.62 -9.26
CA ASP A 214 -0.78 20.38 -9.72
C ASP A 214 0.17 19.18 -9.62
N THR A 215 1.44 19.37 -9.95
CA THR A 215 2.46 18.31 -9.91
C THR A 215 2.77 17.91 -8.47
N ALA A 216 2.90 18.88 -7.56
CA ALA A 216 3.07 18.62 -6.14
C ALA A 216 1.87 17.84 -5.57
N GLN A 217 0.65 18.20 -5.95
CA GLN A 217 -0.57 17.50 -5.51
C GLN A 217 -0.63 16.05 -6.02
N LYS A 218 -0.25 15.81 -7.28
CA LYS A 218 -0.17 14.46 -7.86
C LYS A 218 0.92 13.63 -7.19
N ALA A 219 2.10 14.21 -6.96
CA ALA A 219 3.20 13.55 -6.25
C ALA A 219 2.80 13.14 -4.82
N GLN A 220 2.09 14.00 -4.10
CA GLN A 220 1.58 13.67 -2.77
C GLN A 220 0.55 12.53 -2.82
N SER A 221 -0.33 12.53 -3.82
CA SER A 221 -1.33 11.47 -4.02
C SER A 221 -0.67 10.13 -4.34
N ALA A 222 0.35 10.13 -5.21
CA ALA A 222 1.16 8.94 -5.53
C ALA A 222 1.87 8.40 -4.28
N LYS A 223 2.48 9.28 -3.47
CA LYS A 223 3.10 8.90 -2.20
C LYS A 223 2.11 8.22 -1.25
N HIS A 224 0.90 8.77 -1.10
CA HIS A 224 -0.14 8.13 -0.27
C HIS A 224 -0.56 6.77 -0.83
N ALA A 225 -0.71 6.62 -2.15
CA ALA A 225 -1.04 5.35 -2.77
C ALA A 225 0.06 4.29 -2.51
N LEU A 226 1.34 4.66 -2.61
CA LEU A 226 2.47 3.78 -2.32
C LEU A 226 2.53 3.33 -0.86
N HIS A 227 2.23 4.23 0.09
CA HIS A 227 2.13 3.86 1.51
C HIS A 227 1.02 2.84 1.73
N ARG A 228 -0.18 3.08 1.17
CA ARG A 228 -1.30 2.13 1.25
C ARG A 228 -0.96 0.79 0.63
N LEU A 229 -0.28 0.79 -0.52
CA LEU A 229 0.18 -0.42 -1.19
C LEU A 229 1.15 -1.23 -0.33
N THR A 230 2.08 -0.55 0.36
CA THR A 230 3.03 -1.19 1.27
C THR A 230 2.30 -1.88 2.42
N ASP A 231 1.37 -1.17 3.06
CA ASP A 231 0.56 -1.72 4.16
C ASP A 231 -0.28 -2.93 3.70
N GLN A 232 -0.89 -2.83 2.53
CA GLN A 232 -1.68 -3.92 1.94
C GLN A 232 -0.84 -5.12 1.54
N THR A 233 0.38 -4.90 1.03
CA THR A 233 1.31 -5.99 0.70
C THR A 233 1.76 -6.73 1.95
N GLN A 234 2.04 -6.00 3.04
CA GLN A 234 2.37 -6.60 4.33
C GLN A 234 1.19 -7.40 4.91
N HIS A 235 -0.03 -6.89 4.78
CA HIS A 235 -1.25 -7.63 5.13
C HIS A 235 -1.38 -8.91 4.31
N MET A 236 -1.24 -8.80 2.98
CA MET A 236 -1.35 -9.94 2.08
C MET A 236 -0.33 -11.03 2.35
N HIS A 237 0.90 -10.63 2.66
CA HIS A 237 1.94 -11.55 3.08
C HIS A 237 1.49 -12.37 4.30
N LYS A 238 0.91 -11.72 5.33
CA LYS A 238 0.39 -12.42 6.52
C LYS A 238 -0.76 -13.37 6.17
N VAL A 239 -1.70 -12.91 5.34
CA VAL A 239 -2.87 -13.70 4.91
C VAL A 239 -2.44 -14.98 4.19
N ILE A 240 -1.49 -14.89 3.26
CA ILE A 240 -0.98 -16.05 2.51
C ILE A 240 -0.34 -17.06 3.46
N HIS A 241 0.49 -16.60 4.40
CA HIS A 241 1.13 -17.48 5.39
C HIS A 241 0.11 -18.16 6.31
N HIS A 242 -0.86 -17.39 6.81
CA HIS A 242 -1.95 -17.93 7.62
C HIS A 242 -2.75 -18.97 6.82
N SER A 243 -3.09 -18.65 5.57
CA SER A 243 -3.84 -19.53 4.66
C SER A 243 -3.12 -20.84 4.38
N ALA A 244 -1.83 -20.78 4.06
CA ALA A 244 -1.01 -21.99 3.85
C ALA A 244 -1.00 -22.88 5.10
N THR A 245 -0.88 -22.27 6.28
CA THR A 245 -0.89 -22.98 7.57
C THR A 245 -2.25 -23.62 7.83
N ALA A 246 -3.35 -22.87 7.72
CA ALA A 246 -4.70 -23.36 7.93
C ALA A 246 -5.04 -24.52 6.98
N ALA A 247 -4.72 -24.38 5.70
CA ALA A 247 -4.90 -25.44 4.71
C ALA A 247 -4.12 -26.72 5.07
N PHE A 248 -2.88 -26.58 5.53
CA PHE A 248 -2.08 -27.72 5.99
C PHE A 248 -2.72 -28.40 7.21
N LEU A 249 -3.13 -27.64 8.22
CA LEU A 249 -3.70 -28.19 9.46
C LEU A 249 -5.06 -28.88 9.20
N HIS A 250 -5.92 -28.31 8.36
CA HIS A 250 -7.14 -28.98 7.91
C HIS A 250 -6.84 -30.27 7.13
N SER A 251 -5.83 -30.24 6.25
CA SER A 251 -5.37 -31.42 5.53
C SER A 251 -4.86 -32.51 6.47
N ALA A 252 -4.15 -32.14 7.55
CA ALA A 252 -3.72 -33.08 8.58
C ALA A 252 -4.91 -33.72 9.31
N LYS A 253 -5.94 -32.94 9.69
CA LYS A 253 -7.18 -33.50 10.26
C LYS A 253 -7.84 -34.53 9.32
N LEU A 254 -7.90 -34.22 8.02
CA LEU A 254 -8.44 -35.12 7.01
C LEU A 254 -7.62 -36.41 6.88
N ASP A 255 -6.28 -36.33 6.86
CA ASP A 255 -5.42 -37.52 6.84
C ASP A 255 -5.72 -38.46 8.00
N HIS A 256 -5.86 -37.89 9.21
CA HIS A 256 -6.14 -38.67 10.41
C HIS A 256 -7.55 -39.27 10.37
N ALA A 257 -8.55 -38.57 9.80
CA ALA A 257 -9.86 -39.16 9.54
C ALA A 257 -9.76 -40.38 8.61
N VAL A 258 -9.01 -40.26 7.51
CA VAL A 258 -8.78 -41.35 6.56
C VAL A 258 -7.99 -42.49 7.20
N TRP A 259 -7.02 -42.19 8.06
CA TRP A 259 -6.28 -43.18 8.84
C TRP A 259 -7.20 -43.97 9.78
N LYS A 260 -8.09 -43.30 10.53
CA LYS A 260 -9.08 -43.96 11.40
C LYS A 260 -10.03 -44.84 10.60
N CYS A 261 -10.54 -44.36 9.46
CA CYS A 261 -11.39 -45.15 8.57
C CYS A 261 -10.68 -46.43 8.07
N ARG A 262 -9.39 -46.36 7.75
CA ARG A 262 -8.59 -47.53 7.37
C ARG A 262 -8.47 -48.53 8.52
N LEU A 263 -8.19 -48.05 9.74
CA LEU A 263 -8.15 -48.90 10.94
C LEU A 263 -9.51 -49.59 11.16
N TYR A 264 -10.61 -48.85 11.17
CA TYR A 264 -11.94 -49.42 11.35
C TYR A 264 -12.27 -50.47 10.30
N LYS A 265 -11.93 -50.23 9.03
CA LYS A 265 -12.10 -51.19 7.94
C LYS A 265 -11.29 -52.47 8.19
N GLN A 266 -10.04 -52.37 8.64
CA GLN A 266 -9.20 -53.53 8.98
C GLN A 266 -9.83 -54.35 10.11
N LEU A 267 -10.31 -53.69 11.17
CA LEU A 267 -10.94 -54.36 12.31
C LEU A 267 -12.26 -55.06 11.94
N LEU A 268 -13.09 -54.44 11.09
CA LEU A 268 -14.36 -55.02 10.65
C LEU A 268 -14.19 -56.15 9.62
N SER A 269 -13.11 -56.13 8.83
CA SER A 269 -12.80 -57.17 7.83
C SER A 269 -11.89 -58.28 8.34
N ALA A 270 -11.47 -58.21 9.61
CA ALA A 270 -10.47 -59.09 10.24
C ALA A 270 -9.11 -59.14 9.52
N ASN A 271 -8.84 -58.22 8.58
CA ASN A 271 -7.56 -58.08 7.92
C ASN A 271 -6.65 -57.18 8.75
N THR A 272 -5.96 -57.76 9.72
CA THR A 272 -5.12 -57.02 10.68
C THR A 272 -3.64 -57.01 10.31
N ASP A 273 -3.22 -57.66 9.23
CA ASP A 273 -1.80 -57.83 8.88
C ASP A 273 -1.21 -56.62 8.14
N THR A 274 -2.07 -55.73 7.65
CA THR A 274 -1.62 -54.51 6.96
C THR A 274 -1.14 -53.47 7.99
N PRO A 275 0.12 -53.05 7.95
CA PRO A 275 0.65 -52.07 8.90
C PRO A 275 0.00 -50.70 8.70
N LEU A 276 -0.22 -49.99 9.81
CA LEU A 276 -0.61 -48.59 9.81
C LEU A 276 0.64 -47.71 9.96
N GLU A 277 0.60 -46.54 9.33
CA GLU A 277 1.66 -45.54 9.45
C GLU A 277 1.78 -45.05 10.91
N ASP A 278 3.01 -44.88 11.36
CA ASP A 278 3.35 -44.35 12.69
C ASP A 278 3.26 -42.81 12.74
N HIS A 279 3.07 -42.26 13.94
CA HIS A 279 2.99 -40.82 14.19
C HIS A 279 4.24 -40.06 13.74
N HIS A 280 5.43 -40.67 13.71
CA HIS A 280 6.62 -40.00 13.17
C HIS A 280 6.65 -39.96 11.65
N GLN A 281 6.12 -41.01 11.02
CA GLN A 281 6.15 -41.16 9.57
C GLN A 281 5.02 -40.37 8.92
N CYS A 282 3.90 -40.13 9.60
CA CYS A 282 2.77 -39.41 9.02
C CYS A 282 3.14 -37.97 8.62
N ARG A 283 2.34 -37.37 7.71
CA ARG A 283 2.59 -36.02 7.18
C ARG A 283 2.66 -34.97 8.29
N LEU A 284 1.80 -35.05 9.31
CA LEU A 284 1.83 -34.17 10.47
C LEU A 284 3.10 -34.39 11.31
N GLY A 285 3.52 -35.64 11.51
CA GLY A 285 4.74 -36.00 12.23
C GLY A 285 5.99 -35.40 11.62
N ARG A 286 6.15 -35.56 10.30
CA ARG A 286 7.28 -34.98 9.56
C ARG A 286 7.27 -33.44 9.63
N TRP A 287 6.10 -32.83 9.48
CA TRP A 287 5.94 -31.38 9.62
C TRP A 287 6.25 -30.88 11.04
N HIS A 288 5.88 -31.64 12.07
CA HIS A 288 6.14 -31.33 13.47
C HIS A 288 7.62 -31.54 13.88
N GLN A 289 8.36 -32.44 13.24
CA GLN A 289 9.73 -32.72 13.68
C GLN A 289 10.80 -31.98 12.87
N GLN A 290 10.57 -31.85 11.57
CA GLN A 290 11.61 -31.43 10.62
C GLN A 290 11.11 -30.40 9.60
N GLY A 291 9.80 -30.12 9.58
CA GLY A 291 9.19 -29.23 8.61
C GLY A 291 8.98 -27.80 9.12
N GLU A 292 8.17 -27.07 8.36
CA GLU A 292 7.81 -25.67 8.62
C GLU A 292 7.21 -25.49 10.02
N GLY A 293 6.45 -26.48 10.50
CA GLY A 293 5.83 -26.45 11.82
C GLY A 293 6.85 -26.26 12.93
N TYR A 294 8.00 -26.94 12.84
CA TYR A 294 9.06 -26.81 13.84
C TYR A 294 9.76 -25.45 13.74
N GLN A 295 10.03 -25.00 12.53
CA GLN A 295 10.72 -23.74 12.28
C GLN A 295 9.93 -22.54 12.81
N ARG A 296 8.60 -22.59 12.72
CA ARG A 296 7.72 -21.47 13.07
C ARG A 296 7.13 -21.61 14.47
N TYR A 297 6.60 -22.78 14.79
CA TYR A 297 5.72 -22.94 15.95
C TYR A 297 6.34 -23.70 17.12
N ALA A 298 7.61 -24.13 17.06
CA ALA A 298 8.22 -24.90 18.15
C ALA A 298 8.16 -24.23 19.53
N ARG A 299 8.01 -22.89 19.58
CA ARG A 299 7.90 -22.12 20.81
C ARG A 299 6.46 -21.94 21.30
N THR A 300 5.46 -22.24 20.49
CA THR A 300 4.06 -22.04 20.85
C THR A 300 3.56 -23.23 21.68
N GLU A 301 2.73 -22.94 22.69
CA GLU A 301 2.20 -23.97 23.59
C GLU A 301 1.30 -24.96 22.84
N SER A 302 0.41 -24.44 21.98
CA SER A 302 -0.51 -25.25 21.17
C SER A 302 0.23 -26.24 20.27
N TYR A 303 1.38 -25.84 19.71
CA TYR A 303 2.22 -26.73 18.91
C TYR A 303 2.85 -27.84 19.74
N ARG A 304 3.45 -27.51 20.89
CA ARG A 304 4.03 -28.51 21.80
C ARG A 304 2.97 -29.48 22.33
N ALA A 305 1.75 -28.99 22.53
CA ALA A 305 0.62 -29.78 22.96
C ALA A 305 0.13 -30.80 21.92
N LEU A 306 0.55 -30.72 20.65
CA LEU A 306 0.20 -31.71 19.61
C LEU A 306 0.84 -33.08 19.84
N THR A 307 2.06 -33.10 20.40
CA THR A 307 2.89 -34.32 20.44
C THR A 307 2.20 -35.46 21.20
N ALA A 308 1.67 -35.18 22.38
CA ALA A 308 1.07 -36.19 23.25
C ALA A 308 -0.20 -36.84 22.66
N PRO A 309 -1.24 -36.10 22.25
CA PRO A 309 -2.45 -36.68 21.66
C PRO A 309 -2.18 -37.33 20.29
N HIS A 310 -1.27 -36.78 19.49
CA HIS A 310 -0.88 -37.38 18.20
C HIS A 310 -0.26 -38.77 18.39
N ARG A 311 0.76 -38.88 19.26
CA ARG A 311 1.39 -40.17 19.58
C ARG A 311 0.37 -41.15 20.15
N ARG A 312 -0.44 -40.71 21.12
CA ARG A 312 -1.44 -41.55 21.79
C ARG A 312 -2.48 -42.13 20.81
N MET A 313 -2.91 -41.34 19.83
CA MET A 313 -3.84 -41.78 18.81
C MET A 313 -3.26 -42.93 17.95
N HIS A 314 -2.04 -42.78 17.46
CA HIS A 314 -1.37 -43.83 16.67
C HIS A 314 -1.06 -45.09 17.50
N GLU A 315 -0.52 -44.92 18.71
CA GLU A 315 -0.20 -46.03 19.63
C GLU A 315 -1.45 -46.85 19.96
N SER A 316 -2.55 -46.18 20.37
CA SER A 316 -3.79 -46.87 20.72
C SER A 316 -4.47 -47.53 19.51
N GLY A 317 -4.34 -47.00 18.30
CA GLY A 317 -4.80 -47.71 17.10
C GLY A 317 -3.99 -48.97 16.80
N ALA A 318 -2.67 -48.95 17.01
CA ALA A 318 -1.81 -50.13 16.90
C ALA A 318 -2.13 -51.17 17.97
N GLU A 319 -2.39 -50.74 19.21
CA GLU A 319 -2.87 -51.60 20.30
C GLU A 319 -4.21 -52.25 19.97
N ALA A 320 -5.15 -51.51 19.38
CA ALA A 320 -6.44 -52.07 18.96
C ALA A 320 -6.27 -53.22 17.94
N LEU A 321 -5.36 -53.08 16.96
CA LEU A 321 -5.02 -54.16 16.03
C LEU A 321 -4.36 -55.35 16.74
N LYS A 322 -3.46 -55.09 17.69
CA LYS A 322 -2.81 -56.15 18.49
C LYS A 322 -3.84 -56.95 19.29
N PHE A 323 -4.74 -56.28 20.00
CA PHE A 323 -5.80 -56.95 20.76
C PHE A 323 -6.77 -57.72 19.84
N ALA A 324 -7.08 -57.18 18.66
CA ALA A 324 -7.89 -57.88 17.66
C ALA A 324 -7.23 -59.20 17.20
N ARG A 325 -5.92 -59.22 16.96
CA ARG A 325 -5.16 -60.44 16.62
C ARG A 325 -5.17 -61.48 17.73
N LEU A 326 -5.16 -61.02 18.99
CA LEU A 326 -5.20 -61.88 20.17
C LEU A 326 -6.63 -62.37 20.51
N GLY A 327 -7.65 -61.89 19.80
CA GLY A 327 -9.06 -62.16 20.12
C GLY A 327 -9.54 -61.45 21.38
N ASP A 328 -8.76 -60.53 21.96
CA ASP A 328 -9.14 -59.75 23.13
C ASP A 328 -10.03 -58.57 22.71
N ARG A 329 -11.32 -58.83 22.71
CA ARG A 329 -12.33 -57.85 22.34
C ARG A 329 -12.40 -56.66 23.30
N ASN A 330 -12.19 -56.88 24.60
CA ASN A 330 -12.30 -55.81 25.59
C ASN A 330 -11.10 -54.86 25.48
N GLY A 331 -9.89 -55.42 25.32
CA GLY A 331 -8.69 -54.65 25.03
C GLY A 331 -8.82 -53.84 23.74
N GLN A 332 -9.35 -54.45 22.67
CA GLN A 332 -9.59 -53.78 21.39
C GLN A 332 -10.51 -52.56 21.55
N LEU A 333 -11.67 -52.73 22.21
CA LEU A 333 -12.63 -51.64 22.39
C LEU A 333 -12.10 -50.53 23.30
N ALA A 334 -11.34 -50.89 24.35
CA ALA A 334 -10.70 -49.91 25.23
C ALA A 334 -9.66 -49.06 24.46
N ALA A 335 -8.82 -49.71 23.66
CA ALA A 335 -7.81 -49.04 22.84
C ALA A 335 -8.45 -48.11 21.79
N LEU A 336 -9.52 -48.55 21.12
CA LEU A 336 -10.28 -47.68 20.22
C LEU A 336 -10.92 -46.47 20.92
N GLY A 337 -11.41 -46.64 22.14
CA GLY A 337 -11.93 -45.54 22.95
C GLY A 337 -10.86 -44.48 23.23
N VAL A 338 -9.67 -44.90 23.64
CA VAL A 338 -8.52 -44.00 23.89
C VAL A 338 -8.08 -43.32 22.59
N MET A 339 -8.07 -44.04 21.46
CA MET A 339 -7.73 -43.47 20.16
C MET A 339 -8.70 -42.34 19.77
N GLU A 340 -10.00 -42.52 19.93
CA GLU A 340 -10.99 -41.49 19.59
C GLU A 340 -10.87 -40.26 20.50
N GLU A 341 -10.66 -40.46 21.79
CA GLU A 341 -10.42 -39.35 22.73
C GLU A 341 -9.15 -38.57 22.36
N ALA A 342 -8.05 -39.28 22.09
CA ALA A 342 -6.80 -38.66 21.64
C ALA A 342 -6.96 -37.94 20.29
N SER A 343 -7.76 -38.47 19.38
CA SER A 343 -8.08 -37.85 18.10
C SER A 343 -8.84 -36.53 18.28
N GLN A 344 -9.79 -36.46 19.21
CA GLN A 344 -10.52 -35.23 19.53
C GLN A 344 -9.59 -34.18 20.16
N GLN A 345 -8.74 -34.59 21.10
CA GLN A 345 -7.73 -33.72 21.71
C GLN A 345 -6.74 -33.18 20.66
N LEU A 346 -6.29 -34.02 19.73
CA LEU A 346 -5.42 -33.59 18.64
C LEU A 346 -6.12 -32.55 17.76
N ALA A 347 -7.37 -32.80 17.39
CA ALA A 347 -8.14 -31.87 16.56
C ALA A 347 -8.30 -30.49 17.22
N LEU A 348 -8.56 -30.46 18.53
CA LEU A 348 -8.63 -29.23 19.32
C LEU A 348 -7.30 -28.47 19.33
N GLN A 349 -6.18 -29.16 19.53
CA GLN A 349 -4.86 -28.51 19.53
C GLN A 349 -4.46 -27.98 18.15
N LEU A 350 -4.90 -28.65 17.07
CA LEU A 350 -4.74 -28.14 15.70
C LEU A 350 -5.55 -26.86 15.48
N ASP A 351 -6.76 -26.75 16.04
CA ASP A 351 -7.57 -25.51 15.99
C ASP A 351 -6.89 -24.38 16.77
N ASN A 352 -6.45 -24.65 18.00
CA ASN A 352 -5.72 -23.66 18.81
C ASN A 352 -4.44 -23.15 18.12
N LEU A 353 -3.74 -24.04 17.40
CA LEU A 353 -2.56 -23.64 16.64
C LEU A 353 -2.94 -22.78 15.42
N MET A 354 -4.05 -23.09 14.76
CA MET A 354 -4.56 -22.31 13.64
C MET A 354 -4.93 -20.88 14.06
N GLU A 355 -5.58 -20.72 15.22
CA GLU A 355 -5.87 -19.40 15.80
C GLU A 355 -4.57 -18.64 16.11
N HIS A 356 -3.57 -19.31 16.68
CA HIS A 356 -2.28 -18.66 16.97
C HIS A 356 -1.57 -18.19 15.71
N ALA A 357 -1.66 -18.96 14.62
CA ALA A 357 -1.07 -18.62 13.33
C ALA A 357 -1.68 -17.36 12.69
N ILE A 358 -2.83 -16.86 13.18
CA ILE A 358 -3.41 -15.56 12.75
C ILE A 358 -2.58 -14.39 13.26
N PHE A 359 -1.98 -14.51 14.44
CA PHE A 359 -1.36 -13.40 15.17
C PHE A 359 0.15 -13.30 15.02
N GLU A 360 0.82 -14.31 14.45
CA GLU A 360 2.27 -14.31 14.31
C GLU A 360 2.76 -13.39 13.19
N ALA A 361 3.80 -12.61 13.50
CA ALA A 361 4.52 -11.81 12.53
C ALA A 361 5.35 -12.71 11.59
N PRO A 362 5.54 -12.33 10.31
CA PRO A 362 6.37 -13.08 9.39
C PRO A 362 7.84 -13.14 9.86
N TYR A 363 8.59 -14.11 9.33
CA TYR A 363 10.03 -14.37 9.55
C TYR A 363 10.80 -13.17 10.11
N SER A 364 11.56 -13.37 11.20
CA SER A 364 12.65 -12.46 11.53
C SER A 364 13.56 -12.36 10.29
N THR A 365 13.69 -11.17 9.72
CA THR A 365 14.45 -10.82 8.52
C THR A 365 15.95 -11.08 8.71
N SER A 366 16.34 -12.35 8.75
CA SER A 366 17.73 -12.80 8.70
C SER A 366 18.00 -13.69 7.48
N HIS A 367 16.99 -13.95 6.64
CA HIS A 367 17.17 -14.64 5.38
C HIS A 367 17.28 -13.64 4.21
N HIS A 368 18.45 -13.65 3.58
CA HIS A 368 18.69 -13.03 2.28
C HIS A 368 17.60 -13.44 1.29
N SER A 369 17.00 -12.45 0.62
CA SER A 369 16.03 -12.68 -0.44
C SER A 369 16.66 -13.55 -1.55
N PRO A 370 16.03 -14.65 -1.98
CA PRO A 370 16.53 -15.49 -3.08
C PRO A 370 16.51 -14.78 -4.45
N LEU A 371 15.95 -13.56 -4.52
CA LEU A 371 15.96 -12.70 -5.69
C LEU A 371 17.16 -11.75 -5.75
N ALA A 372 18.06 -11.76 -4.76
CA ALA A 372 19.28 -10.94 -4.78
C ALA A 372 20.36 -11.47 -5.75
N GLY A 373 20.09 -12.54 -6.51
CA GLY A 373 21.06 -13.22 -7.36
C GLY A 373 20.52 -13.70 -8.71
N SER A 374 19.48 -13.07 -9.26
CA SER A 374 19.13 -13.29 -10.67
C SER A 374 19.71 -12.15 -11.53
N PRO A 375 20.28 -12.46 -12.71
CA PRO A 375 21.08 -11.55 -13.52
C PRO A 375 20.32 -10.35 -14.09
#